data_AF-A0AAE1LIH6-F1
#
_entry.id   AF-A0AAE1LIH6-F1
#
_cell.length_a   1.000
_cell.length_b   1.000
_cell.length_c   1.000
_cell.angle_alpha   90.00
_cell.angle_beta   90.00
_cell.angle_gamma   90.00
#
_symmetry.space_group_name_H-M   'P 1'
#
loop_
_entity.id
_entity.type
_entity.pdbx_description
1 polymer ?
#
loop_
_entity_poly.entity_id
_entity_poly.type
_entity_poly.pdbx_seq_one_letter_code
_entity_poly.pdbx_strand_id
1 'polypeptide(L)'
;MAKAVAKCLVDWECADEVVAVCSDTTSSNTGYDLGAVVLLEKELEGKSLVYLACRHHLLEVVPKHLFDRLIEKSTSPDLGALCKRLQDGWDNMDQSSFKSGMEDP
;
A
#
# COMPACT_ATOMS: atom_id res chain seq x y z
N MET A 1 -3.65 -10.19 14.82
CA MET A 1 -3.12 -10.50 13.47
C MET A 1 -1.75 -11.15 13.56
N ALA A 2 -0.71 -10.43 14.02
CA ALA A 2 0.67 -10.92 14.12
C ALA A 2 0.82 -12.35 14.68
N LYS A 3 0.26 -12.62 15.86
CA LYS A 3 0.29 -13.96 16.48
C LYS A 3 -0.29 -15.09 15.62
N ALA A 4 -1.37 -14.81 14.88
CA ALA A 4 -1.96 -15.81 13.99
C ALA A 4 -1.08 -16.07 12.76
N VAL A 5 -0.42 -15.03 12.24
CA VAL A 5 0.56 -15.13 11.15
C VAL A 5 1.78 -15.91 11.62
N ALA A 6 2.36 -15.57 12.77
CA ALA A 6 3.50 -16.28 13.35
C ALA A 6 3.17 -17.77 13.55
N LYS A 7 2.00 -18.08 14.11
CA LYS A 7 1.52 -19.46 14.24
C LYS A 7 1.44 -20.16 12.88
N CYS A 8 0.89 -19.50 11.86
CA CYS A 8 0.82 -20.06 10.50
C CYS A 8 2.21 -20.39 9.95
N LEU A 9 3.17 -19.47 10.11
CA LEU A 9 4.56 -19.66 9.65
C LEU A 9 5.27 -20.82 10.36
N VAL A 10 5.01 -20.99 11.67
CA VAL A 10 5.52 -22.14 12.44
C VAL A 10 4.85 -23.43 12.00
N ASP A 11 3.52 -23.43 11.85
CA ASP A 11 2.75 -24.60 11.40
C ASP A 11 3.16 -25.02 9.97
N TRP A 12 3.70 -24.10 9.16
CA TRP A 12 4.23 -24.33 7.80
C TRP A 12 5.74 -24.57 7.76
N GLU A 13 6.41 -24.62 8.92
CA GLU A 13 7.85 -24.86 9.04
C GLU A 13 8.72 -23.87 8.23
N CYS A 14 8.26 -22.62 8.09
CA CYS A 14 8.94 -21.61 7.27
C CYS A 14 9.26 -20.31 8.01
N ALA A 15 9.01 -20.25 9.32
CA ALA A 15 9.29 -19.08 10.16
C ALA A 15 10.74 -18.55 10.03
N ASP A 16 11.71 -19.46 9.94
CA ASP A 16 13.13 -19.13 9.79
C ASP A 16 13.52 -18.61 8.40
N GLU A 17 12.69 -18.87 7.39
CA GLU A 17 12.92 -18.46 6.00
C GLU A 17 12.28 -17.09 5.66
N VAL A 18 11.40 -16.58 6.53
CA VAL A 18 10.74 -15.28 6.28
C VAL A 18 11.74 -14.14 6.47
N VAL A 19 12.08 -13.44 5.38
CA VAL A 19 13.01 -12.29 5.39
C VAL A 19 12.32 -10.94 5.25
N ALA A 20 11.07 -10.93 4.77
CA ALA A 20 10.35 -9.71 4.44
C ALA A 20 8.85 -9.86 4.68
N VAL A 21 8.18 -8.73 4.91
CA VAL A 21 6.73 -8.63 5.01
C VAL A 21 6.23 -7.51 4.12
N CYS A 22 5.15 -7.78 3.37
CA CYS A 22 4.48 -6.79 2.54
C CYS A 22 3.12 -6.44 3.14
N SER A 23 2.89 -5.17 3.47
CA SER A 23 1.63 -4.69 4.05
C SER A 23 1.37 -3.23 3.69
N ASP A 24 0.13 -2.75 3.87
CA ASP A 24 -0.16 -1.30 3.76
C ASP A 24 0.64 -0.49 4.82
N THR A 25 0.79 0.82 4.59
CA THR A 25 1.60 1.72 5.43
C THR A 25 0.81 2.39 6.55
N THR A 26 -0.35 1.84 6.92
CA THR A 26 -1.14 2.38 8.04
C THR A 26 -0.41 2.17 9.36
N SER A 27 -0.67 3.04 10.34
CA SER A 27 -0.08 2.94 11.68
C SER A 27 -0.41 1.64 12.40
N SER A 28 -1.52 0.98 12.08
CA SER A 28 -1.85 -0.36 12.57
C SER A 28 -0.85 -1.43 12.14
N ASN A 29 -0.15 -1.23 11.01
CA ASN A 29 0.88 -2.14 10.51
C ASN A 29 2.29 -1.65 10.83
N THR A 30 2.54 -0.35 10.71
CA THR A 30 3.88 0.28 10.82
C THR A 30 4.16 0.95 12.17
N GLY A 31 3.19 0.94 13.10
CA GLY A 31 3.33 1.57 14.41
C GLY A 31 4.52 1.03 15.20
N TYR A 32 5.31 1.92 15.80
CA TYR A 32 6.61 1.61 16.38
C TYR A 32 6.59 0.52 17.48
N ASP A 33 5.49 0.40 18.24
CA ASP A 33 5.38 -0.55 19.35
C ASP A 33 4.27 -1.58 19.17
N LEU A 34 3.14 -1.13 18.64
CA LEU A 34 1.91 -1.91 18.48
C LEU A 34 1.54 -2.18 17.02
N GLY A 35 2.41 -1.82 16.07
CA GLY A 35 2.22 -2.14 14.66
C GLY A 35 2.28 -3.65 14.45
N ALA A 36 1.44 -4.16 13.55
CA ALA A 36 1.37 -5.60 13.27
C ALA A 36 2.72 -6.19 12.84
N VAL A 37 3.55 -5.43 12.13
CA VAL A 37 4.90 -5.87 11.72
C VAL A 37 5.82 -6.00 12.93
N VAL A 38 5.87 -4.99 13.79
CA VAL A 38 6.68 -5.02 15.03
C VAL A 38 6.24 -6.16 15.95
N LEU A 39 4.94 -6.37 16.07
CA LEU A 39 4.40 -7.50 16.85
C LEU A 39 4.76 -8.85 16.21
N LEU A 40 4.80 -8.94 14.87
CA LEU A 40 5.22 -10.16 14.18
C LEU A 40 6.70 -10.46 14.42
N GLU A 41 7.58 -9.46 14.34
CA GLU A 41 9.00 -9.60 14.68
C GLU A 41 9.20 -10.10 16.12
N LYS A 42 8.44 -9.53 17.09
CA LYS A 42 8.44 -9.98 18.49
C LYS A 42 7.99 -11.44 18.64
N GLU A 43 7.00 -11.89 17.87
CA GLU A 43 6.50 -13.28 17.90
C GLU A 43 7.47 -14.25 17.19
N LEU A 44 8.27 -13.79 16.23
CA LEU A 44 9.31 -14.56 15.54
C LEU A 44 10.69 -14.41 16.23
N GLU A 45 10.70 -14.46 17.56
CA GLU A 45 11.92 -14.43 18.39
C GLU A 45 12.81 -13.19 18.20
N GLY A 46 12.22 -12.05 17.82
CA GLY A 46 12.95 -10.80 17.60
C GLY A 46 13.66 -10.71 16.25
N LYS A 47 13.31 -11.58 15.30
CA LYS A 47 13.82 -11.53 13.93
C LYS A 47 13.50 -10.18 13.28
N SER A 48 14.50 -9.53 12.68
CA SER A 48 14.30 -8.32 11.88
C SER A 48 13.77 -8.68 10.49
N LEU A 49 12.63 -8.09 10.12
CA LEU A 49 12.00 -8.30 8.82
C LEU A 49 12.14 -7.06 7.94
N VAL A 50 12.44 -7.26 6.66
CA VAL A 50 12.38 -6.17 5.68
C VAL A 50 10.91 -5.80 5.44
N TYR A 51 10.54 -4.56 5.76
CA TYR A 51 9.20 -4.06 5.48
C TYR A 51 9.11 -3.53 4.05
N LEU A 52 8.19 -4.11 3.28
CA LEU A 52 7.84 -3.70 1.93
C LEU A 52 6.45 -3.07 1.94
N ALA A 53 6.35 -1.82 1.50
CA ALA A 53 5.05 -1.17 1.36
C ALA A 53 4.25 -1.86 0.24
N CYS A 54 2.98 -2.17 0.50
CA CYS A 54 2.10 -2.76 -0.50
C CYS A 54 1.93 -1.83 -1.71
N ARG A 55 2.20 -2.35 -2.91
CA ARG A 55 2.09 -1.58 -4.17
C ARG A 55 0.70 -0.97 -4.36
N HIS A 56 -0.36 -1.67 -3.97
CA HIS A 56 -1.72 -1.13 -4.03
C HIS A 56 -1.86 0.12 -3.16
N HIS A 57 -1.37 0.08 -1.92
CA HIS A 57 -1.46 1.22 -1.02
C HIS A 57 -0.60 2.39 -1.51
N LEU A 58 0.60 2.14 -2.05
CA LEU A 58 1.41 3.18 -2.69
C LEU A 58 0.69 3.84 -3.87
N LEU A 59 0.03 3.03 -4.70
CA LEU A 59 -0.75 3.48 -5.85
C LEU A 59 -2.01 4.27 -5.46
N GLU A 60 -2.53 4.11 -4.25
CA GLU A 60 -3.61 4.96 -3.72
C GLU A 60 -3.04 6.26 -3.12
N VAL A 61 -1.97 6.14 -2.34
CA VAL A 61 -1.38 7.23 -1.56
C VAL A 61 -0.77 8.29 -2.47
N VAL A 62 -0.02 7.91 -3.51
CA VAL A 62 0.68 8.88 -4.38
C VAL A 62 -0.31 9.76 -5.15
N PRO A 63 -1.31 9.22 -5.88
CA PRO A 63 -2.31 10.04 -6.55
C PRO A 63 -3.13 10.87 -5.57
N LYS A 64 -3.46 10.34 -4.38
CA LYS A 64 -4.16 11.10 -3.34
C LYS A 64 -3.37 12.35 -2.93
N HIS A 65 -2.09 12.21 -2.58
CA HIS A 65 -1.27 13.35 -2.18
C HIS A 65 -1.03 14.33 -3.34
N LEU A 66 -0.89 13.83 -4.57
CA LEU A 66 -0.80 14.69 -5.76
C LEU A 66 -2.08 15.48 -5.97
N PHE A 67 -3.24 14.83 -5.81
CA PHE A 67 -4.53 15.49 -5.88
C PHE A 67 -4.65 16.55 -4.77
N ASP A 68 -4.47 16.19 -3.50
CA ASP A 68 -4.55 17.15 -2.39
C ASP A 68 -3.58 18.33 -2.61
N ARG A 69 -2.36 18.08 -3.10
CA ARG A 69 -1.38 19.16 -3.31
C ARG A 69 -1.66 20.06 -4.51
N LEU A 70 -2.03 19.47 -5.65
CA LEU A 70 -2.16 20.19 -6.93
C LEU A 70 -3.58 20.71 -7.15
N ILE A 71 -4.56 19.99 -6.62
CA ILE A 71 -5.97 20.14 -6.95
C ILE A 71 -6.74 20.82 -5.81
N GLU A 72 -6.47 20.51 -4.54
CA GLU A 72 -7.15 21.16 -3.39
C GLU A 72 -6.88 22.67 -3.32
N LYS A 73 -5.73 23.13 -3.82
CA LYS A 73 -5.38 24.55 -3.93
C LYS A 73 -5.99 25.24 -5.16
N SER A 74 -6.65 24.48 -6.03
CA SER A 74 -7.28 25.03 -7.24
C SER A 74 -8.61 25.69 -6.87
N THR A 75 -8.72 26.99 -7.12
CA THR A 75 -10.00 27.72 -7.09
C THR A 75 -10.75 27.64 -8.42
N SER A 76 -10.25 26.84 -9.37
CA SER A 76 -10.84 26.74 -10.70
C SER A 76 -12.24 26.09 -10.62
N PRO A 77 -13.29 26.75 -11.15
CA PRO A 77 -14.64 26.20 -11.18
C PRO A 77 -14.75 24.93 -12.06
N ASP A 78 -13.78 24.72 -12.96
CA ASP A 78 -13.81 23.63 -13.94
C ASP A 78 -13.27 22.30 -13.39
N LEU A 79 -12.64 22.31 -12.22
CA LEU A 79 -12.04 21.12 -11.64
C LEU A 79 -13.07 20.01 -11.36
N GLY A 80 -14.21 20.38 -10.78
CA GLY A 80 -15.29 19.43 -10.52
C GLY A 80 -15.84 18.83 -11.82
N ALA A 81 -15.91 19.64 -12.89
CA ALA A 81 -16.33 19.19 -14.21
C ALA A 81 -15.30 18.25 -14.85
N LEU A 82 -14.00 18.48 -14.67
CA LEU A 82 -12.94 17.59 -15.13
C LEU A 82 -13.01 16.22 -14.43
N CYS A 83 -13.13 16.20 -13.10
CA CYS A 83 -13.27 14.96 -12.34
C CYS A 83 -14.53 14.20 -12.75
N LYS A 84 -15.64 14.90 -12.97
CA LYS A 84 -16.89 14.29 -13.41
C LYS A 84 -16.78 13.70 -14.82
N ARG A 85 -16.14 14.40 -15.76
CA ARG A 85 -15.85 13.86 -17.10
C ARG A 85 -14.97 12.61 -17.05
N LEU A 86 -13.98 12.59 -16.15
CA LEU A 86 -13.14 11.40 -15.96
C LEU A 86 -13.94 10.23 -15.38
N GLN A 87 -14.83 10.48 -14.41
CA GLN A 87 -15.73 9.47 -13.86
C GLN A 87 -16.69 8.93 -14.94
N ASP A 88 -17.37 9.81 -15.67
CA ASP A 88 -18.33 9.43 -16.72
C ASP A 88 -17.66 8.66 -17.88
N GLY A 89 -16.41 8.99 -18.18
CA GLY A 89 -15.61 8.36 -19.24
C GLY A 89 -14.89 7.09 -18.82
N TRP A 90 -14.86 6.73 -17.53
CA TRP A 90 -13.98 5.71 -16.97
C TRP A 90 -14.10 4.36 -17.68
N ASP A 91 -15.33 3.89 -17.86
CA ASP A 91 -15.63 2.58 -18.48
C ASP A 91 -15.30 2.53 -19.98
N ASN A 92 -15.18 3.70 -20.63
CA ASN A 92 -14.88 3.83 -22.05
C ASN A 92 -13.39 4.09 -22.33
N MET A 93 -12.57 4.24 -21.28
CA MET A 93 -11.14 4.42 -21.46
C MET A 93 -10.49 3.10 -21.87
N ASP A 94 -9.63 3.15 -22.88
CA ASP A 94 -8.83 2.00 -23.29
C ASP A 94 -7.77 1.69 -22.23
N GLN A 95 -8.10 0.75 -21.34
CA GLN A 95 -7.22 0.27 -20.28
C GLN A 95 -6.05 -0.58 -20.82
N SER A 96 -6.06 -0.97 -22.09
CA SER A 96 -4.96 -1.70 -22.73
C SER A 96 -3.86 -0.78 -23.26
N SER A 97 -4.17 0.50 -23.45
CA SER A 97 -3.25 1.51 -24.00
C SER A 97 -2.39 2.23 -22.95
N PHE A 98 -2.45 1.84 -21.67
CA PHE A 98 -1.67 2.49 -20.62
C PHE A 98 -0.25 1.92 -20.58
N LYS A 99 0.75 2.81 -20.52
CA LYS A 99 2.14 2.43 -20.21
C LYS A 99 2.38 2.68 -18.73
N SER A 100 2.61 1.63 -17.96
CA SER A 100 3.02 1.78 -16.55
C SER A 100 4.33 2.57 -16.49
N GLY A 101 4.37 3.61 -15.65
CA GLY A 101 5.64 4.27 -15.30
C GLY A 101 6.51 3.42 -14.35
N MET A 102 5.98 2.28 -13.91
CA MET A 102 6.65 1.29 -13.06
C MET A 102 6.86 0.01 -13.89
N GLU A 103 7.65 0.09 -14.96
CA GLU A 103 8.19 -1.11 -15.59
C GLU A 103 9.25 -1.69 -14.65
N ASP A 104 9.07 -2.96 -14.24
CA ASP A 104 10.09 -3.66 -13.47
C ASP A 104 11.36 -3.81 -14.35
N PRO A 105 12.58 -3.56 -13.82
CA PRO A 105 13.84 -3.66 -14.57
C PRO A 105 14.12 -5.04 -15.14
#